data_AF-A0A3B5YSB0-F1
#
_entry.id   AF-A0A3B5YSB0-F1
#
_cell.length_a   1.000
_cell.length_b   1.000
_cell.length_c   1.000
_cell.angle_alpha   90.00
_cell.angle_beta   90.00
_cell.angle_gamma   90.00
#
_symmetry.space_group_name_H-M   'P 1'
#
loop_
_entity.id
_entity.type
_entity.pdbx_description
1 polymer ?
#
loop_
_entity_poly.entity_id
_entity_poly.type
_entity_poly.pdbx_seq_one_letter_code
_entity_poly.pdbx_strand_id
1 'polypeptide(L)'
;MHATQQGRPASSSKSRSCSALRGNTSLHARKPSAAATKTVVQAKPKKTKELEEADNEIRKLNNLGLGDDISNEQYRVYLNQLPRKPDVDVCTKLDAVQLKELNVRHALYRNKYYQLSQHVPEDKLCYDKLKEDYPPGHRPVGQGSFKCSEEDGELDWSFHPDYCKLAGLEDYQRLVPRNYGGFEYVNWDEYHKDCHSYEIEQEYVKFCEELSKKLKWIEAYVLNKPPSLMWGKILTRGSYQAIKIATDFSKIYDGLAFSGFYEWLDSMGFDVCCYNEFDGLYYEIWQRYNMEKKFRDALYEVYELNMFPLRQERTRRALENDTFCSDLEEEFLACTACLDEFADDKSQISEDKARELIAEALRKETQKPKFYEDYCRKKLDIAQAIGLIPSIPS
;
A
#
# COMPACT_ATOMS: atom_id res chain seq x y z
N MET A 1 7.83 9.76 -61.22
CA MET A 1 8.12 8.34 -60.95
C MET A 1 8.99 8.26 -59.70
N HIS A 2 8.66 7.36 -58.76
CA HIS A 2 9.30 7.07 -57.45
C HIS A 2 9.19 8.18 -56.38
N ALA A 3 8.41 8.06 -55.28
CA ALA A 3 8.48 7.15 -54.10
C ALA A 3 9.83 7.31 -53.33
N THR A 4 9.91 7.51 -52.00
CA THR A 4 9.17 6.85 -50.91
C THR A 4 9.43 7.51 -49.53
N GLN A 5 8.53 7.26 -48.58
CA GLN A 5 8.65 7.21 -47.10
C GLN A 5 8.71 8.52 -46.27
N GLN A 6 7.53 8.96 -45.83
CA GLN A 6 7.33 9.65 -44.56
C GLN A 6 7.19 8.61 -43.43
N GLY A 7 7.98 8.80 -42.37
CA GLY A 7 7.95 7.98 -41.16
C GLY A 7 6.70 8.20 -40.31
N ARG A 8 6.21 7.10 -39.72
CA ARG A 8 5.14 7.05 -38.72
C ARG A 8 5.49 7.90 -37.48
N PRO A 9 4.54 8.62 -36.87
CA PRO A 9 4.63 8.99 -35.47
C PRO A 9 4.22 7.81 -34.58
N ALA A 10 4.96 7.67 -33.48
CA ALA A 10 4.77 6.65 -32.45
C ALA A 10 3.39 6.77 -31.77
N SER A 11 2.75 5.62 -31.60
CA SER A 11 1.56 5.45 -30.76
C SER A 11 1.89 5.71 -29.30
N SER A 12 1.33 6.79 -28.73
CA SER A 12 1.35 7.01 -27.29
C SER A 12 0.32 6.11 -26.61
N SER A 13 0.77 5.07 -25.91
CA SER A 13 -0.03 4.36 -24.91
C SER A 13 -0.27 5.30 -23.72
N LYS A 14 -1.47 5.89 -23.66
CA LYS A 14 -1.94 6.61 -22.47
C LYS A 14 -2.44 5.57 -21.46
N SER A 15 -1.64 5.24 -20.45
CA SER A 15 -2.17 4.65 -19.23
C SER A 15 -3.01 5.72 -18.51
N ARG A 16 -4.31 5.47 -18.39
CA ARG A 16 -5.22 6.33 -17.62
C ARG A 16 -5.21 5.85 -16.17
N SER A 17 -4.62 6.65 -15.30
CA SER A 17 -4.72 6.49 -13.85
C SER A 17 -6.16 6.72 -13.40
N CYS A 18 -6.72 5.77 -12.63
CA CYS A 18 -7.94 6.00 -11.85
C CYS A 18 -7.74 7.20 -10.93
N SER A 19 -8.56 8.23 -11.12
CA SER A 19 -8.59 9.43 -10.29
C SER A 19 -9.18 9.11 -8.92
N ALA A 20 -8.34 8.64 -8.00
CA ALA A 20 -8.64 8.63 -6.57
C ALA A 20 -8.57 10.06 -6.00
N LEU A 21 -9.62 10.42 -5.28
CA LEU A 21 -9.87 11.71 -4.64
C LEU A 21 -8.70 12.14 -3.73
N ARG A 22 -7.87 13.08 -4.20
CA ARG A 22 -6.96 13.87 -3.34
C ARG A 22 -7.77 14.88 -2.53
N GLY A 23 -8.11 14.51 -1.29
CA GLY A 23 -8.57 15.44 -0.27
C GLY A 23 -7.38 16.13 0.41
N ASN A 24 -7.03 17.33 -0.05
CA ASN A 24 -6.04 18.18 0.61
C ASN A 24 -6.45 18.49 2.06
N THR A 25 -5.64 18.13 3.05
CA THR A 25 -5.76 18.65 4.42
C THR A 25 -4.53 19.49 4.77
N SER A 26 -4.56 20.76 4.37
CA SER A 26 -3.61 21.78 4.83
C SER A 26 -4.12 22.37 6.14
N LEU A 27 -3.52 22.00 7.28
CA LEU A 27 -3.72 22.63 8.58
C LEU A 27 -2.96 23.97 8.63
N HIS A 28 -3.64 25.08 8.31
CA HIS A 28 -3.15 26.41 8.68
C HIS A 28 -3.82 26.89 9.97
N ALA A 29 -2.96 27.17 10.95
CA ALA A 29 -3.27 27.72 12.26
C ALA A 29 -4.03 29.06 12.16
N ARG A 30 -5.14 29.18 12.90
CA ARG A 30 -5.80 30.47 13.17
C ARG A 30 -5.75 30.77 14.67
N LYS A 31 -5.12 31.90 15.02
CA LYS A 31 -5.03 32.46 16.37
C LYS A 31 -6.42 32.86 16.92
N PRO A 32 -6.64 32.84 18.25
CA PRO A 32 -7.91 33.18 18.86
C PRO A 32 -8.07 34.71 19.03
N SER A 33 -9.30 35.20 18.78
CA SER A 33 -9.73 36.56 19.15
C SER A 33 -10.70 36.51 20.32
N ALA A 34 -10.61 37.50 21.21
CA ALA A 34 -11.22 37.52 22.53
C ALA A 34 -12.66 38.07 22.59
N ALA A 35 -13.43 37.46 23.50
CA ALA A 35 -14.55 37.97 24.31
C ALA A 35 -15.85 38.47 23.64
N ALA A 36 -16.96 37.79 23.98
CA ALA A 36 -18.09 38.40 24.69
C ALA A 36 -19.04 37.32 25.24
N THR A 37 -19.24 37.35 26.56
CA THR A 37 -20.10 36.49 27.37
C THR A 37 -21.58 36.79 27.10
N LYS A 38 -22.35 35.77 26.68
CA LYS A 38 -23.81 35.72 26.87
C LYS A 38 -24.21 34.33 27.33
N THR A 39 -24.87 34.29 28.48
CA THR A 39 -25.43 33.13 29.16
C THR A 39 -26.42 32.41 28.23
N VAL A 40 -26.03 31.25 27.70
CA VAL A 40 -26.92 30.36 26.97
C VAL A 40 -27.44 29.32 27.95
N VAL A 41 -28.76 29.37 28.19
CA VAL A 41 -29.54 28.34 28.87
C VAL A 41 -29.22 26.99 28.21
N GLN A 42 -28.69 26.03 28.98
CA GLN A 42 -28.44 24.67 28.52
C GLN A 42 -29.75 23.97 28.17
N ALA A 43 -30.19 24.10 26.92
CA ALA A 43 -31.06 23.12 26.32
C ALA A 43 -30.21 21.89 25.95
N LYS A 44 -30.55 20.71 26.49
CA LYS A 44 -29.97 19.45 26.01
C LYS A 44 -30.17 19.38 24.50
N PRO A 45 -29.13 19.22 23.67
CA PRO A 45 -29.32 19.10 22.24
C PRO A 45 -30.15 17.84 21.96
N LYS A 46 -31.22 18.02 21.19
CA LYS A 46 -32.04 16.93 20.66
C LYS A 46 -31.09 16.03 19.85
N LYS A 47 -30.87 14.78 20.28
CA LYS A 47 -30.00 13.85 19.52
C LYS A 47 -30.55 13.74 18.10
N THR A 48 -29.67 13.89 17.11
CA THR A 48 -30.05 13.66 15.71
C THR A 48 -30.25 12.16 15.49
N LYS A 49 -31.14 11.78 14.57
CA LYS A 49 -31.38 10.37 14.21
C LYS A 49 -30.07 9.64 13.86
N GLU A 50 -29.18 10.30 13.11
CA GLU A 50 -27.85 9.79 12.76
C GLU A 50 -26.95 9.53 13.99
N LEU A 51 -27.06 10.35 15.04
CA LEU A 51 -26.29 10.15 16.27
C LEU A 51 -26.80 8.94 17.04
N GLU A 52 -28.12 8.72 17.07
CA GLU A 52 -28.73 7.53 17.67
C GLU A 52 -28.37 6.26 16.92
N GLU A 53 -28.42 6.27 15.58
CA GLU A 53 -27.98 5.15 14.74
C GLU A 53 -26.50 4.82 14.97
N ALA A 54 -25.63 5.83 15.00
CA ALA A 54 -24.22 5.64 15.31
C ALA A 54 -23.99 5.12 16.74
N ASP A 55 -24.74 5.61 17.75
CA ASP A 55 -24.69 5.10 19.13
C ASP A 55 -25.17 3.63 19.21
N ASN A 56 -26.19 3.26 18.44
CA ASN A 56 -26.72 1.89 18.38
C ASN A 56 -25.67 0.93 17.80
N GLU A 57 -25.00 1.33 16.72
CA GLU A 57 -23.99 0.49 16.10
C GLU A 57 -22.78 0.26 17.01
N ILE A 58 -22.32 1.29 17.74
CA ILE A 58 -21.27 1.11 18.75
C ILE A 58 -21.71 0.15 19.87
N ARG A 59 -22.97 0.22 20.32
CA ARG A 59 -23.50 -0.74 21.30
C ARG A 59 -23.54 -2.17 20.76
N LYS A 60 -23.90 -2.34 19.48
CA LYS A 60 -23.88 -3.64 18.81
C LYS A 60 -22.46 -4.20 18.75
N LEU A 61 -21.47 -3.39 18.38
CA LEU A 61 -20.05 -3.78 18.39
C LEU A 61 -19.58 -4.21 19.79
N ASN A 62 -19.98 -3.48 20.84
CA ASN A 62 -19.70 -3.87 22.23
C ASN A 62 -20.27 -5.25 22.56
N ASN A 63 -21.52 -5.52 22.18
CA ASN A 63 -22.18 -6.81 22.43
C ASN A 63 -21.53 -7.96 21.66
N LEU A 64 -21.00 -7.68 20.47
CA LEU A 64 -20.30 -8.67 19.63
C LEU A 64 -18.83 -8.86 20.04
N GLY A 65 -18.30 -8.04 20.95
CA GLY A 65 -16.87 -8.03 21.29
C GLY A 65 -15.99 -7.61 20.11
N LEU A 66 -16.53 -6.85 19.16
CA LEU A 66 -15.81 -6.41 17.96
C LEU A 66 -15.21 -5.03 18.18
N GLY A 67 -13.88 -5.03 18.23
CA GLY A 67 -13.08 -3.87 18.58
C GLY A 67 -13.17 -3.54 20.06
N ASP A 68 -12.08 -3.08 20.65
CA ASP A 68 -12.08 -2.75 22.08
C ASP A 68 -12.88 -1.46 22.33
N ASP A 69 -13.71 -1.44 23.38
CA ASP A 69 -14.38 -0.22 23.84
C ASP A 69 -13.41 0.58 24.71
N ILE A 70 -12.56 1.38 24.05
CA ILE A 70 -11.51 2.17 24.69
C ILE A 70 -12.02 3.59 24.92
N SER A 71 -12.00 4.05 26.17
CA SER A 71 -12.31 5.45 26.48
C SER A 71 -11.18 6.38 26.04
N ASN A 72 -11.46 7.67 25.86
CA ASN A 72 -10.43 8.67 25.54
C ASN A 72 -9.35 8.77 26.64
N GLU A 73 -9.69 8.52 27.90
CA GLU A 73 -8.74 8.48 29.01
C GLU A 73 -7.81 7.27 28.91
N GLN A 74 -8.36 6.08 28.63
CA GLN A 74 -7.56 4.86 28.40
C GLN A 74 -6.66 5.02 27.18
N TYR A 75 -7.19 5.59 26.09
CA TYR A 75 -6.45 5.93 24.90
C TYR A 75 -5.22 6.81 25.20
N ARG A 76 -5.39 7.87 26.00
CA ARG A 76 -4.27 8.73 26.43
C ARG A 76 -3.24 7.98 27.27
N VAL A 77 -3.67 7.02 28.09
CA VAL A 77 -2.75 6.17 28.85
C VAL A 77 -1.91 5.30 27.90
N TYR A 78 -2.51 4.65 26.91
CA TYR A 78 -1.77 3.88 25.91
C TYR A 78 -0.83 4.76 25.09
N LEU A 79 -1.28 5.93 24.65
CA LEU A 79 -0.45 6.88 23.90
C LEU A 79 0.80 7.29 24.67
N ASN A 80 0.68 7.50 25.99
CA ASN A 80 1.82 7.86 26.85
C ASN A 80 2.78 6.70 27.13
N GLN A 81 2.40 5.44 26.84
CA GLN A 81 3.26 4.27 26.98
C GLN A 81 4.18 4.07 25.76
N LEU A 82 3.82 4.63 24.61
CA LEU A 82 4.59 4.47 23.38
C LEU A 82 5.94 5.19 23.47
N PRO A 83 7.00 4.65 22.84
CA PRO A 83 8.30 5.30 22.76
C PRO A 83 8.20 6.61 21.97
N ARG A 84 9.18 7.49 22.19
CA ARG A 84 9.38 8.66 21.31
C ARG A 84 10.00 8.22 20.00
N LYS A 85 9.68 8.94 18.92
CA LYS A 85 10.39 8.80 17.64
C LYS A 85 11.91 8.97 17.87
N PRO A 86 12.75 8.02 17.44
CA PRO A 86 14.20 8.16 17.55
C PRO A 86 14.72 9.33 16.73
N ASP A 87 15.67 10.08 17.29
CA ASP A 87 16.38 11.14 16.59
C ASP A 87 17.46 10.52 15.69
N VAL A 88 17.48 10.90 14.41
CA VAL A 88 18.48 10.45 13.44
C VAL A 88 19.35 11.63 13.03
N ASP A 89 20.68 11.49 13.14
CA ASP A 89 21.61 12.54 12.72
C ASP A 89 21.72 12.61 11.18
N VAL A 90 20.99 13.56 10.62
CA VAL A 90 21.00 13.91 9.19
C VAL A 90 21.83 15.16 8.87
N CYS A 91 22.55 15.69 9.85
CA CYS A 91 23.31 16.94 9.73
C CYS A 91 24.80 16.68 9.49
N THR A 92 25.36 15.66 10.13
CA THR A 92 26.79 15.37 10.03
C THR A 92 27.09 14.70 8.69
N LYS A 93 28.10 15.23 7.97
CA LYS A 93 28.55 14.70 6.68
C LYS A 93 29.81 13.88 6.81
N LEU A 94 29.94 12.86 5.96
CA LEU A 94 31.18 12.11 5.79
C LEU A 94 32.24 12.98 5.12
N ASP A 95 33.49 12.80 5.55
CA ASP A 95 34.64 13.32 4.81
C ASP A 95 34.95 12.49 3.56
N ALA A 96 35.89 12.97 2.74
CA ALA A 96 36.23 12.34 1.47
C ALA A 96 36.85 10.93 1.62
N VAL A 97 37.55 10.66 2.72
CA VAL A 97 38.16 9.35 2.99
C VAL A 97 37.08 8.37 3.39
N GLN A 98 36.23 8.77 4.34
CA GLN A 98 35.11 7.95 4.79
C GLN A 98 34.13 7.64 3.65
N LEU A 99 33.83 8.62 2.79
CA LEU A 99 32.97 8.41 1.62
C LEU A 99 33.58 7.40 0.63
N LYS A 100 34.90 7.42 0.44
CA LYS A 100 35.60 6.45 -0.41
C LYS A 100 35.47 5.03 0.15
N GLU A 101 35.64 4.86 1.45
CA GLU A 101 35.48 3.56 2.12
C GLU A 101 34.04 3.06 2.05
N LEU A 102 33.07 3.94 2.25
CA LEU A 102 31.65 3.64 2.11
C LEU A 102 31.33 3.13 0.69
N ASN A 103 31.81 3.83 -0.34
CA ASN A 103 31.59 3.44 -1.73
C ASN A 103 32.16 2.06 -2.07
N VAL A 104 33.35 1.72 -1.52
CA VAL A 104 33.93 0.37 -1.68
C VAL A 104 33.03 -0.67 -1.03
N ARG A 105 32.54 -0.42 0.19
CA ARG A 105 31.64 -1.33 0.89
C ARG A 105 30.32 -1.52 0.14
N HIS A 106 29.69 -0.44 -0.32
CA HIS A 106 28.43 -0.51 -1.08
C HIS A 106 28.59 -1.23 -2.42
N ALA A 107 29.73 -1.09 -3.08
CA ALA A 107 30.02 -1.87 -4.29
C ALA A 107 30.07 -3.39 -4.01
N LEU A 108 30.60 -3.81 -2.85
CA LEU A 108 30.60 -5.22 -2.47
C LEU A 108 29.17 -5.76 -2.24
N TYR A 109 28.27 -4.97 -1.64
CA TYR A 109 26.86 -5.36 -1.51
C TYR A 109 26.17 -5.54 -2.87
N ARG A 110 26.41 -4.63 -3.82
CA ARG A 110 25.89 -4.76 -5.18
C ARG A 110 26.44 -6.02 -5.88
N ASN A 111 27.75 -6.29 -5.74
CA ASN A 111 28.37 -7.50 -6.29
C ASN A 111 27.78 -8.78 -5.69
N LYS A 112 27.58 -8.82 -4.37
CA LYS A 112 26.94 -9.95 -3.69
C LYS A 112 25.56 -10.23 -4.28
N TYR A 113 24.73 -9.19 -4.42
CA TYR A 113 23.38 -9.32 -5.00
C TYR A 113 23.42 -9.87 -6.43
N TYR A 114 24.32 -9.35 -7.27
CA TYR A 114 24.49 -9.80 -8.64
C TYR A 114 24.98 -11.26 -8.73
N GLN A 115 25.87 -11.69 -7.82
CA GLN A 115 26.32 -13.08 -7.80
C GLN A 115 25.23 -14.04 -7.30
N LEU A 116 24.39 -13.61 -6.34
CA LEU A 116 23.22 -14.36 -5.91
C LEU A 116 22.20 -14.56 -7.05
N SER A 117 21.96 -13.52 -7.87
CA SER A 117 21.06 -13.65 -9.02
C SER A 117 21.60 -14.58 -10.11
N GLN A 118 22.91 -14.85 -10.11
CA GLN A 118 23.57 -15.86 -10.95
C GLN A 118 23.66 -17.25 -10.30
N HIS A 119 22.92 -17.49 -9.21
CA HIS A 119 22.92 -18.75 -8.45
C HIS A 119 24.27 -19.16 -7.87
N VAL A 120 25.14 -18.20 -7.55
CA VAL A 120 26.36 -18.47 -6.79
C VAL A 120 25.99 -18.80 -5.33
N PRO A 121 26.50 -19.89 -4.75
CA PRO A 121 26.19 -20.28 -3.37
C PRO A 121 26.56 -19.22 -2.33
N GLU A 122 25.65 -18.94 -1.39
CA GLU A 122 25.81 -17.87 -0.40
C GLU A 122 27.02 -18.06 0.53
N ASP A 123 27.42 -19.30 0.82
CA ASP A 123 28.59 -19.65 1.64
C ASP A 123 29.93 -19.18 1.01
N LYS A 124 29.92 -18.92 -0.30
CA LYS A 124 31.06 -18.36 -1.04
C LYS A 124 31.04 -16.82 -1.10
N LEU A 125 29.95 -16.19 -0.65
CA LEU A 125 29.69 -14.76 -0.80
C LEU A 125 29.73 -13.99 0.52
N CYS A 126 30.45 -14.52 1.52
CA CYS A 126 30.64 -13.77 2.77
C CYS A 126 31.49 -12.52 2.52
N TYR A 127 31.23 -11.48 3.30
CA TYR A 127 31.84 -10.16 3.09
C TYR A 127 33.37 -10.20 3.11
N ASP A 128 33.96 -11.00 4.01
CA ASP A 128 35.42 -11.13 4.12
C ASP A 128 36.03 -11.76 2.87
N LYS A 129 35.42 -12.83 2.33
CA LYS A 129 35.85 -13.44 1.05
C LYS A 129 35.70 -12.48 -0.12
N LEU A 130 34.56 -11.77 -0.20
CA LEU A 130 34.35 -10.78 -1.26
C LEU A 130 35.36 -9.63 -1.19
N LYS A 131 35.77 -9.23 0.02
CA LYS A 131 36.79 -8.20 0.21
C LYS A 131 38.18 -8.69 -0.19
N GLU A 132 38.49 -9.98 -0.01
CA GLU A 132 39.72 -10.62 -0.50
C GLU A 132 39.73 -10.76 -2.02
N ASP A 133 38.61 -11.17 -2.62
CA ASP A 133 38.44 -11.34 -4.07
C ASP A 133 38.42 -10.01 -4.82
N TYR A 134 37.99 -8.93 -4.15
CA TYR A 134 37.89 -7.58 -4.72
C TYR A 134 38.58 -6.52 -3.83
N PRO A 135 39.93 -6.50 -3.76
CA PRO A 135 40.65 -5.61 -2.87
C PRO A 135 40.51 -4.12 -3.28
N PRO A 136 40.63 -3.16 -2.34
CA PRO A 136 40.45 -1.74 -2.62
C PRO A 136 41.42 -1.24 -3.70
N GLY A 137 40.89 -0.91 -4.88
CA GLY A 137 41.69 -0.48 -6.04
C GLY A 137 41.74 -1.50 -7.17
N HIS A 138 41.42 -2.77 -6.91
CA HIS A 138 41.08 -3.75 -7.94
C HIS A 138 39.64 -3.53 -8.36
N ARG A 139 39.51 -2.71 -9.38
CA ARG A 139 38.28 -2.44 -10.09
C ARG A 139 38.03 -3.71 -10.89
N PRO A 140 36.94 -4.47 -10.67
CA PRO A 140 36.57 -5.50 -11.63
C PRO A 140 36.61 -4.83 -13.01
N VAL A 141 37.36 -5.41 -13.94
CA VAL A 141 37.48 -4.90 -15.30
C VAL A 141 36.05 -4.74 -15.82
N GLY A 142 35.62 -3.48 -16.03
CA GLY A 142 34.22 -3.13 -16.24
C GLY A 142 33.78 -1.86 -15.53
N GLN A 143 34.55 -1.31 -14.57
CA GLN A 143 34.20 -0.21 -13.66
C GLN A 143 33.63 1.13 -14.17
N GLY A 144 33.31 1.25 -15.45
CA GLY A 144 32.23 2.15 -15.89
C GLY A 144 30.82 1.63 -15.55
N SER A 145 30.65 0.33 -15.27
CA SER A 145 29.36 -0.38 -15.28
C SER A 145 28.52 -0.27 -14.01
N PHE A 146 29.09 -0.13 -12.81
CA PHE A 146 28.27 -0.13 -11.57
C PHE A 146 27.68 1.24 -11.22
N LYS A 147 28.29 2.32 -11.70
CA LYS A 147 27.63 3.63 -11.71
C LYS A 147 26.47 3.62 -12.71
N CYS A 148 26.63 2.84 -13.79
CA CYS A 148 25.59 2.57 -14.76
C CYS A 148 24.51 1.62 -14.25
N SER A 149 24.74 0.61 -13.39
CA SER A 149 23.65 -0.29 -12.93
C SER A 149 22.52 0.40 -12.14
N GLU A 150 22.83 1.48 -11.41
CA GLU A 150 21.81 2.33 -10.76
C GLU A 150 21.12 3.29 -11.74
N GLU A 151 21.82 3.71 -12.81
CA GLU A 151 21.31 4.59 -13.89
C GLU A 151 20.53 3.81 -14.97
N ASP A 152 20.91 2.57 -15.24
CA ASP A 152 20.37 1.64 -16.25
C ASP A 152 19.19 0.84 -15.70
N GLY A 153 18.98 0.90 -14.39
CA GLY A 153 17.82 0.32 -13.74
C GLY A 153 17.83 -1.19 -13.59
N GLU A 154 19.02 -1.78 -13.51
CA GLU A 154 19.23 -3.22 -13.41
C GLU A 154 18.90 -3.75 -12.00
N LEU A 155 19.03 -2.89 -10.98
CA LEU A 155 18.63 -3.17 -9.60
C LEU A 155 17.27 -2.55 -9.26
N ASP A 156 16.50 -3.25 -8.44
CA ASP A 156 15.25 -2.81 -7.84
C ASP A 156 15.46 -2.05 -6.52
N TRP A 157 16.69 -1.61 -6.23
CA TRP A 157 17.09 -0.87 -5.06
C TRP A 157 18.38 -0.09 -5.28
N SER A 158 18.67 0.88 -4.42
CA SER A 158 19.94 1.61 -4.41
C SER A 158 20.31 2.09 -3.01
N PHE A 159 21.55 2.51 -2.82
CA PHE A 159 21.91 3.34 -1.68
C PHE A 159 21.68 4.80 -2.05
N HIS A 160 20.77 5.49 -1.34
CA HIS A 160 20.33 6.82 -1.74
C HIS A 160 21.51 7.81 -1.74
N PRO A 161 21.80 8.52 -2.85
CA PRO A 161 23.01 9.33 -2.99
C PRO A 161 23.16 10.43 -1.92
N ASP A 162 22.05 11.01 -1.48
CA ASP A 162 22.10 12.03 -0.42
C ASP A 162 22.32 11.43 0.97
N TYR A 163 21.83 10.21 1.21
CA TYR A 163 22.01 9.52 2.50
C TYR A 163 23.42 8.93 2.61
N CYS A 164 24.04 8.59 1.49
CA CYS A 164 25.45 8.22 1.43
C CYS A 164 26.40 9.35 1.85
N LYS A 165 25.94 10.61 1.88
CA LYS A 165 26.75 11.74 2.35
C LYS A 165 26.67 11.93 3.87
N LEU A 166 25.70 11.30 4.53
CA LEU A 166 25.40 11.50 5.95
C LEU A 166 26.18 10.50 6.80
N ALA A 167 26.92 10.99 7.79
CA ALA A 167 27.76 10.16 8.65
C ALA A 167 26.95 9.43 9.72
N GLY A 168 25.86 10.04 10.20
CA GLY A 168 25.02 9.51 11.28
C GLY A 168 24.08 8.37 10.87
N LEU A 169 24.09 7.96 9.60
CA LEU A 169 23.27 6.85 9.13
C LEU A 169 24.03 5.52 9.16
N GLU A 170 23.30 4.43 9.34
CA GLU A 170 23.76 3.07 9.09
C GLU A 170 23.48 2.69 7.63
N ASP A 171 24.17 1.65 7.12
CA ASP A 171 24.02 1.24 5.72
C ASP A 171 22.58 0.81 5.38
N TYR A 172 21.85 0.22 6.34
CA TYR A 172 20.43 -0.08 6.18
C TYR A 172 19.57 1.17 5.98
N GLN A 173 19.85 2.26 6.69
CA GLN A 173 19.10 3.53 6.57
C GLN A 173 19.38 4.21 5.23
N ARG A 174 20.53 3.93 4.61
CA ARG A 174 20.88 4.41 3.26
C ARG A 174 20.22 3.60 2.15
N LEU A 175 19.82 2.36 2.42
CA LEU A 175 19.18 1.47 1.46
C LEU A 175 17.75 1.94 1.18
N VAL A 176 17.42 2.07 -0.11
CA VAL A 176 16.09 2.48 -0.56
C VAL A 176 15.64 1.56 -1.71
N PRO A 177 14.50 0.85 -1.57
CA PRO A 177 13.82 0.20 -2.68
C PRO A 177 13.51 1.20 -3.79
N ARG A 178 13.68 0.78 -5.04
CA ARG A 178 13.40 1.62 -6.20
C ARG A 178 11.90 1.90 -6.30
N ASN A 179 11.54 3.05 -6.85
CA ASN A 179 10.17 3.42 -7.17
C ASN A 179 9.93 3.33 -8.68
N TYR A 180 9.58 2.15 -9.18
CA TYR A 180 9.40 1.95 -10.63
C TYR A 180 8.33 2.91 -11.19
N GLY A 181 8.72 3.70 -12.20
CA GLY A 181 7.83 4.69 -12.83
C GLY A 181 7.45 5.88 -11.94
N GLY A 182 7.91 5.94 -10.68
CA GLY A 182 7.55 6.98 -9.73
C GLY A 182 6.22 6.77 -9.00
N PHE A 183 5.58 5.60 -9.18
CA PHE A 183 4.23 5.34 -8.66
C PHE A 183 4.07 3.94 -8.04
N GLU A 184 5.17 3.23 -7.78
CA GLU A 184 5.12 1.90 -7.19
C GLU A 184 4.60 1.92 -5.75
N TYR A 185 5.05 2.90 -4.96
CA TYR A 185 4.59 3.11 -3.58
C TYR A 185 3.84 4.43 -3.45
N VAL A 186 2.77 4.44 -2.65
CA VAL A 186 1.85 5.58 -2.51
C VAL A 186 2.57 6.85 -2.06
N ASN A 187 3.44 6.74 -1.04
CA ASN A 187 4.20 7.86 -0.50
C ASN A 187 5.71 7.54 -0.47
N TRP A 188 6.26 7.01 -1.56
CA TRP A 188 7.68 6.62 -1.63
C TRP A 188 8.62 7.70 -1.11
N ASP A 189 8.41 8.96 -1.53
CA ASP A 189 9.21 10.12 -1.11
C ASP A 189 9.21 10.32 0.41
N GLU A 190 8.14 9.96 1.12
CA GLU A 190 8.06 10.08 2.58
C GLU A 190 8.61 8.84 3.29
N TYR A 191 8.37 7.65 2.73
CA TYR A 191 8.75 6.38 3.36
C TYR A 191 10.25 6.26 3.66
N HIS A 192 11.10 6.77 2.79
CA HIS A 192 12.55 6.69 2.99
C HIS A 192 13.12 7.86 3.83
N LYS A 193 12.36 8.94 4.06
CA LYS A 193 12.86 10.15 4.76
C LYS A 193 13.09 9.95 6.25
N ASP A 194 12.27 9.11 6.87
CA ASP A 194 12.35 8.89 8.31
C ASP A 194 13.58 8.10 8.76
N CYS A 195 14.33 7.53 7.80
CA CYS A 195 15.58 6.81 8.05
C CYS A 195 15.44 5.80 9.21
N HIS A 196 14.34 5.04 9.26
CA HIS A 196 14.13 4.06 10.33
C HIS A 196 15.22 2.98 10.30
N SER A 197 15.62 2.53 11.50
CA SER A 197 16.50 1.38 11.64
C SER A 197 15.77 0.09 11.25
N TYR A 198 16.52 -0.97 10.94
CA TYR A 198 15.91 -2.23 10.52
C TYR A 198 15.08 -2.86 11.64
N GLU A 199 15.42 -2.64 12.91
CA GLU A 199 14.65 -3.18 14.03
C GLU A 199 13.28 -2.50 14.14
N ILE A 200 13.20 -1.19 13.86
CA ILE A 200 11.92 -0.47 13.84
C ILE A 200 11.06 -1.00 12.70
N GLU A 201 11.60 -1.09 11.48
CA GLU A 201 10.85 -1.55 10.32
C GLU A 201 10.45 -3.04 10.44
N GLN A 202 11.28 -3.88 11.04
CA GLN A 202 10.95 -5.28 11.34
C GLN A 202 9.81 -5.40 12.35
N GLU A 203 9.81 -4.57 13.38
CA GLU A 203 8.73 -4.53 14.37
C GLU A 203 7.45 -3.93 13.79
N TYR A 204 7.57 -2.97 12.87
CA TYR A 204 6.45 -2.34 12.18
C TYR A 204 5.69 -3.33 11.30
N VAL A 205 6.38 -4.19 10.55
CA VAL A 205 5.73 -5.25 9.75
C VAL A 205 4.90 -6.17 10.66
N LYS A 206 5.45 -6.58 11.80
CA LYS A 206 4.73 -7.41 12.80
C LYS A 206 3.54 -6.67 13.40
N PHE A 207 3.68 -5.37 13.66
CA PHE A 207 2.59 -4.52 14.12
C PHE A 207 1.46 -4.46 13.08
N CYS A 208 1.76 -4.26 11.80
CA CYS A 208 0.76 -4.25 10.73
C CYS A 208 0.03 -5.60 10.59
N GLU A 209 0.75 -6.71 10.75
CA GLU A 209 0.14 -8.04 10.76
C GLU A 209 -0.86 -8.22 11.91
N GLU A 210 -0.49 -7.84 13.14
CA GLU A 210 -1.39 -7.89 14.30
C GLU A 210 -2.56 -6.91 14.19
N LEU A 211 -2.29 -5.70 13.69
CA LEU A 211 -3.29 -4.68 13.39
C LEU A 211 -4.34 -5.25 12.43
N SER A 212 -3.91 -5.85 11.32
CA SER A 212 -4.81 -6.37 10.29
C SER A 212 -5.73 -7.49 10.80
N LYS A 213 -5.21 -8.37 11.67
CA LYS A 213 -5.99 -9.44 12.30
C LYS A 213 -7.02 -8.86 13.27
N LYS A 214 -6.60 -7.98 14.17
CA LYS A 214 -7.44 -7.47 15.27
C LYS A 214 -8.46 -6.43 14.81
N LEU A 215 -8.21 -5.72 13.71
CA LEU A 215 -9.10 -4.69 13.18
C LEU A 215 -9.96 -5.12 12.00
N LYS A 216 -9.91 -6.40 11.59
CA LYS A 216 -10.68 -6.93 10.44
C LYS A 216 -12.18 -6.59 10.47
N TRP A 217 -12.76 -6.43 11.65
CA TRP A 217 -14.17 -6.04 11.84
C TRP A 217 -14.54 -4.70 11.18
N ILE A 218 -13.58 -3.81 10.92
CA ILE A 218 -13.82 -2.52 10.24
C ILE A 218 -14.21 -2.71 8.77
N GLU A 219 -13.82 -3.84 8.15
CA GLU A 219 -14.10 -4.14 6.74
C GLU A 219 -15.59 -4.00 6.40
N ALA A 220 -16.47 -4.45 7.30
CA ALA A 220 -17.92 -4.37 7.18
C ALA A 220 -18.46 -2.92 7.10
N TYR A 221 -17.64 -1.93 7.46
CA TYR A 221 -18.02 -0.53 7.51
C TYR A 221 -17.35 0.34 6.44
N VAL A 222 -16.40 -0.20 5.68
CA VAL A 222 -15.58 0.56 4.71
C VAL A 222 -16.43 1.30 3.68
N LEU A 223 -17.54 0.70 3.21
CA LEU A 223 -18.42 1.35 2.23
C LEU A 223 -19.27 2.49 2.83
N ASN A 224 -19.28 2.65 4.16
CA ASN A 224 -19.90 3.79 4.84
C ASN A 224 -19.00 5.05 4.87
N LYS A 225 -17.90 5.06 4.09
CA LYS A 225 -16.91 6.15 3.95
C LYS A 225 -17.58 7.50 3.55
N PRO A 226 -16.98 8.65 3.92
CA PRO A 226 -17.63 9.83 4.54
C PRO A 226 -18.42 10.82 3.64
N PRO A 227 -19.15 11.77 4.27
CA PRO A 227 -19.25 12.01 5.72
C PRO A 227 -20.52 11.44 6.36
N SER A 228 -20.36 10.32 7.09
CA SER A 228 -21.36 9.79 8.04
C SER A 228 -20.82 9.81 9.47
N LEU A 229 -21.68 10.15 10.44
CA LEU A 229 -21.31 10.18 11.87
C LEU A 229 -20.95 8.77 12.39
N MET A 230 -21.59 7.74 11.85
CA MET A 230 -21.27 6.34 12.14
C MET A 230 -19.81 6.04 11.80
N TRP A 231 -19.38 6.39 10.58
CA TRP A 231 -17.99 6.18 10.15
C TRP A 231 -16.99 6.88 11.07
N GLY A 232 -17.28 8.11 11.51
CA GLY A 232 -16.44 8.82 12.48
C GLY A 232 -16.23 8.05 13.80
N LYS A 233 -17.27 7.41 14.33
CA LYS A 233 -17.15 6.59 15.55
C LYS A 233 -16.39 5.29 15.32
N ILE A 234 -16.61 4.63 14.18
CA ILE A 234 -15.88 3.43 13.79
C ILE A 234 -14.38 3.72 13.66
N LEU A 235 -14.02 4.81 12.98
CA LEU A 235 -12.63 5.27 12.87
C LEU A 235 -12.00 5.57 14.22
N THR A 236 -12.72 6.27 15.10
CA THR A 236 -12.23 6.58 16.45
C THR A 236 -11.93 5.30 17.22
N ARG A 237 -12.86 4.33 17.21
CA ARG A 237 -12.65 3.03 17.86
C ARG A 237 -11.46 2.27 17.27
N GLY A 238 -11.36 2.20 15.94
CA GLY A 238 -10.26 1.54 15.23
C GLY A 238 -8.90 2.14 15.57
N SER A 239 -8.79 3.48 15.49
CA SER A 239 -7.54 4.19 15.82
C SER A 239 -7.12 4.03 17.28
N TYR A 240 -8.07 4.03 18.22
CA TYR A 240 -7.74 3.80 19.63
C TYR A 240 -7.22 2.38 19.87
N GLN A 241 -7.84 1.40 19.22
CA GLN A 241 -7.39 0.02 19.29
C GLN A 241 -6.03 -0.17 18.59
N ALA A 242 -5.75 0.53 17.49
CA ALA A 242 -4.43 0.54 16.86
C ALA A 242 -3.33 1.03 17.82
N ILE A 243 -3.58 2.12 18.55
CA ILE A 243 -2.63 2.62 19.58
C ILE A 243 -2.46 1.62 20.73
N LYS A 244 -3.54 0.98 21.19
CA LYS A 244 -3.43 -0.12 22.18
C LYS A 244 -2.60 -1.29 21.65
N ILE A 245 -2.78 -1.68 20.39
CA ILE A 245 -1.96 -2.77 19.79
C ILE A 245 -0.50 -2.35 19.74
N ALA A 246 -0.21 -1.09 19.39
CA ALA A 246 1.15 -0.57 19.34
C ALA A 246 1.88 -0.64 20.68
N THR A 247 1.19 -0.63 21.82
CA THR A 247 1.86 -0.77 23.14
C THR A 247 2.48 -2.14 23.37
N ASP A 248 2.08 -3.16 22.60
CA ASP A 248 2.72 -4.49 22.61
C ASP A 248 4.08 -4.49 21.88
N PHE A 249 4.45 -3.36 21.24
CA PHE A 249 5.64 -3.19 20.42
C PHE A 249 6.53 -2.06 20.96
N SER A 250 7.67 -2.42 21.52
CA SER A 250 8.66 -1.53 22.13
C SER A 250 9.27 -0.45 21.21
N LYS A 251 9.23 -0.62 19.88
CA LYS A 251 9.82 0.33 18.92
C LYS A 251 8.82 1.17 18.14
N ILE A 252 7.53 0.87 18.26
CA ILE A 252 6.50 1.57 17.49
C ILE A 252 6.04 2.80 18.25
N TYR A 253 6.44 3.98 17.76
CA TYR A 253 6.00 5.25 18.30
C TYR A 253 4.62 5.66 17.72
N ASP A 254 4.00 6.65 18.35
CA ASP A 254 2.64 7.11 18.05
C ASP A 254 2.41 7.44 16.57
N GLY A 255 3.28 8.26 15.96
CA GLY A 255 3.17 8.65 14.57
C GLY A 255 3.21 7.45 13.61
N LEU A 256 4.04 6.44 13.90
CA LEU A 256 4.14 5.23 13.08
C LEU A 256 2.91 4.33 13.23
N ALA A 257 2.39 4.18 14.45
CA ALA A 257 1.15 3.46 14.71
C ALA A 257 -0.05 4.11 14.02
N PHE A 258 -0.13 5.45 14.06
CA PHE A 258 -1.16 6.22 13.38
C PHE A 258 -1.11 6.06 11.87
N SER A 259 0.06 6.25 11.26
CA SER A 259 0.23 6.06 9.81
C SER A 259 -0.11 4.62 9.41
N GLY A 260 0.37 3.62 10.16
CA GLY A 260 0.04 2.23 9.92
C GLY A 260 -1.46 1.94 9.95
N PHE A 261 -2.22 2.52 10.87
CA PHE A 261 -3.69 2.39 10.90
C PHE A 261 -4.36 2.93 9.63
N TYR A 262 -4.00 4.14 9.21
CA TYR A 262 -4.63 4.75 8.04
C TYR A 262 -4.22 4.08 6.73
N GLU A 263 -2.96 3.70 6.57
CA GLU A 263 -2.51 2.98 5.37
C GLU A 263 -3.10 1.58 5.29
N TRP A 264 -3.20 0.86 6.42
CA TRP A 264 -3.93 -0.40 6.49
C TRP A 264 -5.40 -0.21 6.09
N LEU A 265 -6.05 0.86 6.56
CA LEU A 265 -7.44 1.16 6.23
C LEU A 265 -7.64 1.51 4.75
N ASP A 266 -6.67 2.17 4.13
CA ASP A 266 -6.68 2.47 2.69
C ASP A 266 -6.41 1.20 1.87
N SER A 267 -5.47 0.37 2.30
CA SER A 267 -5.17 -0.94 1.72
C SER A 267 -6.38 -1.88 1.74
N MET A 268 -7.00 -2.07 2.91
CA MET A 268 -8.25 -2.83 3.05
C MET A 268 -9.38 -2.16 2.26
N GLY A 269 -9.45 -0.83 2.30
CA GLY A 269 -10.45 -0.06 1.58
C GLY A 269 -10.40 -0.33 0.08
N PHE A 270 -9.19 -0.43 -0.47
CA PHE A 270 -8.97 -0.79 -1.86
C PHE A 270 -9.47 -2.20 -2.17
N ASP A 271 -9.14 -3.19 -1.34
CA ASP A 271 -9.62 -4.57 -1.53
C ASP A 271 -11.15 -4.63 -1.56
N VAL A 272 -11.81 -3.97 -0.61
CA VAL A 272 -13.27 -3.89 -0.57
C VAL A 272 -13.81 -3.17 -1.80
N CYS A 273 -13.22 -2.06 -2.24
CA CYS A 273 -13.76 -1.26 -3.34
C CYS A 273 -13.50 -1.86 -4.73
N CYS A 274 -12.41 -2.62 -4.90
CA CYS A 274 -11.89 -3.03 -6.21
C CYS A 274 -11.86 -4.54 -6.43
N TYR A 275 -11.85 -5.38 -5.38
CA TYR A 275 -11.73 -6.83 -5.52
C TYR A 275 -12.94 -7.60 -4.98
N ASN A 276 -13.41 -7.27 -3.77
CA ASN A 276 -14.45 -8.05 -3.11
C ASN A 276 -15.73 -8.13 -3.98
N GLU A 277 -16.26 -9.35 -4.16
CA GLU A 277 -17.43 -9.70 -4.98
C GLU A 277 -17.32 -9.47 -6.50
N PHE A 278 -16.24 -8.88 -7.02
CA PHE A 278 -16.11 -8.62 -8.46
C PHE A 278 -15.90 -9.88 -9.29
N ASP A 279 -15.19 -10.87 -8.75
CA ASP A 279 -15.02 -12.19 -9.36
C ASP A 279 -16.38 -12.85 -9.62
N GLY A 280 -17.26 -12.83 -8.62
CA GLY A 280 -18.62 -13.36 -8.72
C GLY A 280 -19.51 -12.49 -9.62
N LEU A 281 -19.44 -11.15 -9.47
CA LEU A 281 -20.22 -10.21 -10.29
C LEU A 281 -19.92 -10.42 -11.78
N TYR A 282 -18.64 -10.42 -12.16
CA TYR A 282 -18.23 -10.60 -13.54
C TYR A 282 -18.51 -12.01 -14.04
N TYR A 283 -18.41 -13.04 -13.20
CA TYR A 283 -18.84 -14.38 -13.58
C TYR A 283 -20.34 -14.45 -13.91
N GLU A 284 -21.21 -13.88 -13.07
CA GLU A 284 -22.66 -13.88 -13.30
C GLU A 284 -23.06 -13.05 -14.53
N ILE A 285 -22.38 -11.92 -14.78
CA ILE A 285 -22.55 -11.14 -16.01
C ILE A 285 -22.08 -11.98 -17.21
N TRP A 286 -20.90 -12.59 -17.13
CA TRP A 286 -20.34 -13.43 -18.19
C TRP A 286 -21.26 -14.58 -18.55
N GLN A 287 -21.88 -15.26 -17.57
CA GLN A 287 -22.87 -16.32 -17.82
C GLN A 287 -24.04 -15.84 -18.68
N ARG A 288 -24.53 -14.63 -18.43
CA ARG A 288 -25.65 -14.01 -19.16
C ARG A 288 -25.23 -13.34 -20.47
N TYR A 289 -23.97 -12.93 -20.57
CA TYR A 289 -23.43 -12.20 -21.70
C TYR A 289 -23.19 -13.14 -22.89
N ASN A 290 -23.54 -12.63 -24.08
CA ASN A 290 -23.18 -13.17 -25.38
C ASN A 290 -23.08 -11.99 -26.36
N MET A 291 -22.49 -12.17 -27.55
CA MET A 291 -22.29 -11.05 -28.49
C MET A 291 -23.60 -10.41 -28.98
N GLU A 292 -24.76 -11.06 -28.79
CA GLU A 292 -26.07 -10.53 -29.14
C GLU A 292 -26.72 -9.72 -28.00
N LYS A 293 -26.30 -9.96 -26.75
CA LYS A 293 -26.80 -9.31 -25.53
C LYS A 293 -25.85 -8.23 -25.07
N LYS A 294 -26.36 -7.01 -24.89
CA LYS A 294 -25.55 -5.89 -24.40
C LYS A 294 -25.15 -6.12 -22.94
N PHE A 295 -23.94 -5.70 -22.58
CA PHE A 295 -23.44 -5.76 -21.20
C PHE A 295 -24.44 -5.15 -20.20
N ARG A 296 -25.01 -3.99 -20.53
CA ARG A 296 -25.99 -3.28 -19.69
C ARG A 296 -27.21 -4.15 -19.33
N ASP A 297 -27.68 -4.99 -20.24
CA ASP A 297 -28.84 -5.86 -20.00
C ASP A 297 -28.47 -7.02 -19.05
N ALA A 298 -27.30 -7.61 -19.24
CA ALA A 298 -26.77 -8.63 -18.33
C ALA A 298 -26.50 -8.05 -16.93
N LEU A 299 -25.94 -6.85 -16.85
CA LEU A 299 -25.71 -6.12 -15.60
C LEU A 299 -27.02 -5.83 -14.86
N TYR A 300 -28.06 -5.42 -15.58
CA TYR A 300 -29.39 -5.15 -15.00
C TYR A 300 -30.01 -6.42 -14.39
N GLU A 301 -29.91 -7.57 -15.06
CA GLU A 301 -30.41 -8.83 -14.51
C GLU A 301 -29.69 -9.22 -13.22
N VAL A 302 -28.36 -9.06 -13.17
CA VAL A 302 -27.58 -9.36 -11.95
C VAL A 302 -27.92 -8.37 -10.82
N TYR A 303 -28.16 -7.10 -11.16
CA TYR A 303 -28.61 -6.07 -10.21
C TYR A 303 -29.94 -6.42 -9.54
N GLU A 304 -30.93 -6.82 -10.33
CA GLU A 304 -32.27 -7.19 -9.83
C GLU A 304 -32.25 -8.43 -8.93
N LEU A 305 -31.34 -9.38 -9.19
CA LEU A 305 -31.16 -10.56 -8.35
C LEU A 305 -30.48 -10.25 -7.00
N ASN A 306 -29.86 -9.06 -6.86
CA ASN A 306 -29.19 -8.62 -5.63
C ASN A 306 -28.18 -9.65 -5.07
N MET A 307 -27.47 -10.33 -5.97
CA MET A 307 -26.50 -11.39 -5.60
C MET A 307 -25.23 -10.83 -4.96
N PHE A 308 -24.92 -9.55 -5.19
CA PHE A 308 -23.69 -8.89 -4.76
C PHE A 308 -24.01 -7.59 -4.00
N PRO A 309 -24.45 -7.68 -2.73
CA PRO A 309 -24.89 -6.52 -1.95
C PRO A 309 -23.83 -5.43 -1.82
N LEU A 310 -22.54 -5.77 -1.74
CA LEU A 310 -21.46 -4.76 -1.65
C LEU A 310 -21.29 -4.00 -2.96
N ARG A 311 -21.64 -4.61 -4.10
CA ARG A 311 -21.55 -3.97 -5.42
C ARG A 311 -22.81 -3.20 -5.82
N GLN A 312 -23.93 -3.36 -5.12
CA GLN A 312 -25.22 -2.81 -5.56
C GLN A 312 -25.20 -1.31 -5.86
N GLU A 313 -24.61 -0.50 -5.00
CA GLU A 313 -24.54 0.94 -5.24
C GLU A 313 -23.68 1.28 -6.47
N ARG A 314 -22.59 0.53 -6.71
CA ARG A 314 -21.75 0.73 -7.90
C ARG A 314 -22.47 0.27 -9.17
N THR A 315 -23.15 -0.87 -9.11
CA THR A 315 -23.97 -1.39 -10.22
C THR A 315 -25.12 -0.42 -10.55
N ARG A 316 -25.83 0.09 -9.54
CA ARG A 316 -26.88 1.12 -9.70
C ARG A 316 -26.34 2.36 -10.41
N ARG A 317 -25.19 2.89 -9.98
CA ARG A 317 -24.55 4.04 -10.62
C ARG A 317 -24.17 3.77 -12.08
N ALA A 318 -23.63 2.59 -12.39
CA ALA A 318 -23.34 2.19 -13.76
C ALA A 318 -24.62 2.14 -14.61
N LEU A 319 -25.72 1.61 -14.07
CA LEU A 319 -27.02 1.57 -14.76
C LEU A 319 -27.67 2.96 -14.94
N GLU A 320 -27.31 3.95 -14.13
CA GLU A 320 -27.83 5.32 -14.20
C GLU A 320 -26.97 6.25 -15.07
N ASN A 321 -25.69 5.91 -15.30
CA ASN A 321 -24.73 6.77 -15.98
C ASN A 321 -23.95 5.98 -17.03
N ASP A 322 -24.16 6.33 -18.30
CA ASP A 322 -23.56 5.60 -19.42
C ASP A 322 -22.03 5.64 -19.44
N THR A 323 -21.39 6.71 -18.96
CA THR A 323 -19.92 6.76 -18.85
C THR A 323 -19.42 5.75 -17.82
N PHE A 324 -20.04 5.69 -16.63
CA PHE A 324 -19.70 4.68 -15.63
C PHE A 324 -20.03 3.26 -16.10
N CYS A 325 -21.08 3.09 -16.90
CA CYS A 325 -21.41 1.80 -17.51
C CYS A 325 -20.28 1.35 -18.46
N SER A 326 -19.81 2.25 -19.33
CA SER A 326 -18.73 1.96 -20.27
C SER A 326 -17.42 1.63 -19.54
N ASP A 327 -17.05 2.39 -18.50
CA ASP A 327 -15.84 2.11 -17.72
C ASP A 327 -15.92 0.71 -17.07
N LEU A 328 -17.09 0.31 -16.56
CA LEU A 328 -17.31 -1.01 -15.96
C LEU A 328 -17.33 -2.13 -17.01
N GLU A 329 -17.88 -1.86 -18.20
CA GLU A 329 -17.88 -2.80 -19.33
C GLU A 329 -16.45 -3.08 -19.83
N GLU A 330 -15.62 -2.05 -19.95
CA GLU A 330 -14.20 -2.20 -20.31
C GLU A 330 -13.45 -3.06 -19.27
N GLU A 331 -13.65 -2.79 -17.97
CA GLU A 331 -13.07 -3.58 -16.88
C GLU A 331 -13.54 -5.05 -16.93
N PHE A 332 -14.85 -5.27 -17.12
CA PHE A 332 -15.44 -6.60 -17.27
C PHE A 332 -14.80 -7.36 -18.43
N LEU A 333 -14.78 -6.77 -19.64
CA LEU A 333 -14.24 -7.41 -20.83
C LEU A 333 -12.76 -7.78 -20.66
N ALA A 334 -11.96 -6.88 -20.08
CA ALA A 334 -10.55 -7.17 -19.79
C ALA A 334 -10.39 -8.34 -18.81
N CYS A 335 -11.23 -8.40 -17.77
CA CYS A 335 -11.16 -9.45 -16.77
C CYS A 335 -11.68 -10.81 -17.27
N THR A 336 -12.65 -10.82 -18.19
CA THR A 336 -13.25 -12.06 -18.70
C THR A 336 -12.63 -12.57 -20.01
N ALA A 337 -11.71 -11.82 -20.63
CA ALA A 337 -11.01 -12.26 -21.85
C ALA A 337 -10.28 -13.61 -21.66
N CYS A 338 -9.85 -13.92 -20.43
CA CYS A 338 -9.28 -15.22 -20.08
C CYS A 338 -10.26 -16.41 -20.22
N LEU A 339 -11.55 -16.14 -20.36
CA LEU A 339 -12.62 -17.13 -20.46
C LEU A 339 -13.14 -17.30 -21.90
N ASP A 340 -12.57 -16.60 -22.89
CA ASP A 340 -13.06 -16.60 -24.26
C ASP A 340 -13.08 -18.00 -24.89
N GLU A 341 -12.12 -18.86 -24.53
CA GLU A 341 -12.08 -20.25 -25.01
C GLU A 341 -13.26 -21.11 -24.53
N PHE A 342 -13.93 -20.69 -23.46
CA PHE A 342 -15.12 -21.35 -22.90
C PHE A 342 -16.43 -20.66 -23.30
N ALA A 343 -16.39 -19.61 -24.13
CA ALA A 343 -17.58 -18.81 -24.46
C ALA A 343 -18.66 -19.63 -25.20
N ASP A 344 -18.24 -20.56 -26.07
CA ASP A 344 -19.13 -21.43 -26.85
C ASP A 344 -19.75 -22.55 -26.01
N ASP A 345 -19.03 -23.02 -24.98
CA ASP A 345 -19.47 -24.08 -24.08
C ASP A 345 -18.98 -23.82 -22.65
N LYS A 346 -19.73 -22.98 -21.94
CA LYS A 346 -19.44 -22.56 -20.56
C LYS A 346 -19.45 -23.73 -19.57
N SER A 347 -19.97 -24.90 -19.96
CA SER A 347 -19.97 -26.10 -19.11
C SER A 347 -18.59 -26.76 -18.98
N GLN A 348 -17.65 -26.39 -19.85
CA GLN A 348 -16.26 -26.90 -19.82
C GLN A 348 -15.42 -26.31 -18.69
N ILE A 349 -15.91 -25.26 -18.02
CA ILE A 349 -15.25 -24.65 -16.88
C ILE A 349 -16.17 -24.65 -15.67
N SER A 350 -15.62 -24.98 -14.49
CA SER A 350 -16.35 -24.85 -13.23
C SER A 350 -16.44 -23.39 -12.81
N GLU A 351 -17.48 -23.03 -12.05
CA GLU A 351 -17.61 -21.69 -11.47
C GLU A 351 -16.35 -21.29 -10.68
N ASP A 352 -15.87 -22.18 -9.79
CA ASP A 352 -14.69 -21.91 -8.97
C ASP A 352 -13.47 -21.56 -9.82
N LYS A 353 -13.27 -22.27 -10.94
CA LYS A 353 -12.14 -22.01 -11.82
C LYS A 353 -12.31 -20.72 -12.62
N ALA A 354 -13.51 -20.43 -13.10
CA ALA A 354 -13.80 -19.19 -13.81
C ALA A 354 -13.59 -17.98 -12.90
N ARG A 355 -14.08 -18.06 -11.65
CA ARG A 355 -13.91 -16.99 -10.65
C ARG A 355 -12.45 -16.81 -10.25
N GLU A 356 -11.67 -17.88 -10.13
CA GLU A 356 -10.22 -17.79 -9.89
C GLU A 356 -9.52 -17.02 -11.02
N LEU A 357 -9.81 -17.35 -12.28
CA LEU A 357 -9.23 -16.68 -13.46
C LEU A 357 -9.63 -15.19 -13.53
N ILE A 358 -10.90 -14.88 -13.29
CA ILE A 358 -11.37 -13.49 -13.21
C ILE A 358 -10.67 -12.74 -12.08
N ALA A 359 -10.53 -13.35 -10.90
CA ALA A 359 -9.85 -12.73 -9.76
C ALA A 359 -8.37 -12.46 -10.04
N GLU A 360 -7.69 -13.34 -10.77
CA GLU A 360 -6.31 -13.12 -11.22
C GLU A 360 -6.23 -11.96 -12.22
N ALA A 361 -7.14 -11.92 -13.20
CA ALA A 361 -7.21 -10.84 -14.17
C ALA A 361 -7.51 -9.49 -13.50
N LEU A 362 -8.46 -9.43 -12.55
CA LEU A 362 -8.77 -8.26 -11.74
C LEU A 362 -7.54 -7.68 -11.03
N ARG A 363 -6.72 -8.54 -10.40
CA ARG A 363 -5.49 -8.09 -9.71
C ARG A 363 -4.43 -7.56 -10.66
N LYS A 364 -4.40 -8.07 -11.90
CA LYS A 364 -3.48 -7.64 -12.94
C LYS A 364 -3.89 -6.31 -13.55
N GLU A 365 -5.17 -6.14 -13.85
CA GLU A 365 -5.72 -4.89 -14.42
C GLU A 365 -5.74 -3.76 -13.38
N THR A 366 -6.16 -4.09 -12.15
CA THR A 366 -6.25 -3.13 -11.05
C THR A 366 -5.19 -3.45 -10.02
N GLN A 367 -3.97 -2.96 -10.24
CA GLN A 367 -2.86 -3.19 -9.32
C GLN A 367 -3.10 -2.47 -7.99
N LYS A 368 -3.04 -3.22 -6.89
CA LYS A 368 -3.14 -2.67 -5.54
C LYS A 368 -1.98 -1.70 -5.26
N PRO A 369 -2.24 -0.49 -4.75
CA PRO A 369 -1.19 0.41 -4.33
C PRO A 369 -0.32 -0.22 -3.23
N LYS A 370 1.00 -0.02 -3.30
CA LYS A 370 1.91 -0.47 -2.24
C LYS A 370 2.08 0.62 -1.19
N PHE A 371 1.94 0.24 0.07
CA PHE A 371 2.01 1.14 1.23
C PHE A 371 3.34 0.95 1.98
N TYR A 372 3.50 1.61 3.13
CA TYR A 372 4.77 1.57 3.86
C TYR A 372 5.12 0.16 4.35
N GLU A 373 4.12 -0.66 4.69
CA GLU A 373 4.32 -2.07 5.05
C GLU A 373 5.00 -2.85 3.91
N ASP A 374 4.56 -2.66 2.66
CA ASP A 374 5.15 -3.29 1.48
C ASP A 374 6.59 -2.79 1.23
N TYR A 375 6.81 -1.49 1.44
CA TYR A 375 8.14 -0.87 1.35
C TYR A 375 9.09 -1.50 2.38
N CYS A 376 8.67 -1.62 3.64
CA CYS A 376 9.47 -2.20 4.71
C CYS A 376 9.80 -3.67 4.43
N ARG A 377 8.81 -4.48 4.01
CA ARG A 377 9.06 -5.88 3.64
C ARG A 377 10.10 -5.99 2.54
N LYS A 378 9.92 -5.24 1.45
CA LYS A 378 10.86 -5.25 0.32
C LYS A 378 12.27 -4.84 0.75
N LYS A 379 12.39 -3.78 1.55
CA LYS A 379 13.68 -3.28 2.05
C LYS A 379 14.38 -4.28 2.97
N LEU A 380 13.63 -4.92 3.88
CA LEU A 380 14.15 -5.96 4.77
C LEU A 380 14.66 -7.17 3.98
N ASP A 381 13.89 -7.62 2.97
CA ASP A 381 14.28 -8.75 2.11
C ASP A 381 15.58 -8.47 1.37
N ILE A 382 15.71 -7.27 0.78
CA ILE A 382 16.94 -6.82 0.11
C ILE A 382 18.10 -6.80 1.10
N ALA A 383 17.90 -6.20 2.28
CA ALA A 383 18.93 -6.06 3.30
C ALA A 383 19.43 -7.44 3.79
N GLN A 384 18.54 -8.42 3.95
CA GLN A 384 18.91 -9.79 4.29
C GLN A 384 19.72 -10.43 3.15
N ALA A 385 19.22 -10.35 1.92
CA ALA A 385 19.88 -10.95 0.76
C ALA A 385 21.33 -10.46 0.57
N ILE A 386 21.56 -9.16 0.76
CA ILE A 386 22.91 -8.57 0.63
C ILE A 386 23.74 -8.64 1.91
N GLY A 387 23.20 -9.22 3.00
CA GLY A 387 23.89 -9.40 4.28
C GLY A 387 24.12 -8.10 5.06
N LEU A 388 23.27 -7.09 4.87
CA LEU A 388 23.26 -5.88 5.72
C LEU A 388 22.71 -6.17 7.12
N ILE A 389 21.77 -7.10 7.22
CA ILE A 389 21.14 -7.50 8.47
C ILE A 389 21.15 -9.02 8.60
N PRO A 390 21.04 -9.58 9.83
CA PRO A 390 21.03 -11.01 10.03
C PRO A 390 19.89 -11.68 9.26
N SER A 391 20.19 -12.80 8.61
CA SER A 391 19.16 -13.68 8.06
C SER A 391 18.33 -14.24 9.20
N ILE A 392 17.00 -14.11 9.13
CA ILE A 392 16.12 -14.79 10.09
C ILE A 392 16.24 -16.29 9.79
N PRO A 393 16.57 -17.15 10.77
CA PRO A 393 16.55 -18.59 10.55
C PRO A 393 15.15 -18.99 10.11
N SER A 394 15.05 -19.67 8.97
CA SER A 394 13.81 -20.15 8.37
C SER A 394 13.08 -21.13 9.27
#